data_AF-A0A0A8Y0M8-F1
#
_entry.id   AF-A0A0A8Y0M8-F1
#
_cell.length_a   1.000
_cell.length_b   1.000
_cell.length_c   1.000
_cell.angle_alpha   90.00
_cell.angle_beta   90.00
_cell.angle_gamma   90.00
#
_symmetry.space_group_name_H-M   'P 1'
#
loop_
_entity.id
_entity.type
_entity.pdbx_description
1 polymer ?
#
loop_
_entity_poly.entity_id
_entity_poly.type
_entity_poly.pdbx_seq_one_letter_code
_entity_poly.pdbx_strand_id
1 'polypeptide(L)'
;MPVAPSREVATALSRYCAYLVAFHPELLPDDIDGTEFLYKNTKKELKKEMGCFGYYVSQQGARCRKLMEIAARQQEEVEQAVEMMEPAGRQRQALETTTALRKGARLGKVLVEKYEAAADEDARARVWKLLADLWTEVVVYAAPADGELHVKAHKEALARGGDFITLLWALATHTGITRGPAAAMPVEFV
;
A
#
# COMPACT_ATOMS: atom_id res chain seq x y z
N MET A 1 23.45 -7.41 -18.87
CA MET A 1 22.29 -8.23 -18.45
C MET A 1 21.06 -7.36 -18.43
N PRO A 2 19.90 -7.85 -18.91
CA PRO A 2 18.68 -7.06 -19.08
C PRO A 2 17.94 -6.91 -17.75
N VAL A 3 17.17 -5.81 -17.63
CA VAL A 3 16.26 -5.37 -16.54
C VAL A 3 16.42 -6.09 -15.19
N ALA A 4 16.88 -5.37 -14.16
CA ALA A 4 17.08 -5.92 -12.82
C ALA A 4 15.83 -6.68 -12.34
N PRO A 5 15.95 -7.98 -11.95
CA PRO A 5 14.81 -8.86 -11.61
C PRO A 5 13.89 -8.25 -10.54
N SER A 6 14.44 -7.42 -9.65
CA SER A 6 13.68 -6.69 -8.64
C SER A 6 12.60 -5.77 -9.22
N ARG A 7 12.83 -5.11 -10.36
CA ARG A 7 11.82 -4.22 -10.96
C ARG A 7 10.60 -5.00 -11.44
N GLU A 8 10.84 -6.15 -12.04
CA GLU A 8 9.77 -7.04 -12.52
C GLU A 8 8.98 -7.60 -11.35
N VAL A 9 9.67 -8.12 -10.33
CA VAL A 9 9.04 -8.61 -9.09
C VAL A 9 8.21 -7.52 -8.41
N ALA A 10 8.78 -6.33 -8.19
CA ALA A 10 8.07 -5.20 -7.58
C ALA A 10 6.82 -4.80 -8.38
N THR A 11 6.92 -4.78 -9.71
CA THR A 11 5.79 -4.42 -10.59
C THR A 11 4.71 -5.50 -10.61
N ALA A 12 5.10 -6.78 -10.65
CA ALA A 12 4.17 -7.90 -10.65
C ALA A 12 3.41 -7.99 -9.32
N LEU A 13 4.13 -7.95 -8.19
CA LEU A 13 3.52 -8.06 -6.87
C LEU A 13 2.68 -6.84 -6.51
N SER A 14 3.11 -5.61 -6.85
CA SER A 14 2.27 -4.42 -6.63
C SER A 14 0.95 -4.47 -7.40
N ARG A 15 0.97 -4.96 -8.66
CA ARG A 15 -0.25 -5.18 -9.45
C ARG A 15 -1.13 -6.27 -8.85
N TYR A 16 -0.52 -7.35 -8.37
CA TYR A 16 -1.24 -8.44 -7.71
C TYR A 16 -1.90 -7.97 -6.41
N CYS A 17 -1.22 -7.20 -5.57
CA CYS A 17 -1.81 -6.59 -4.37
C CYS A 17 -2.97 -5.66 -4.72
N ALA A 18 -2.82 -4.83 -5.77
CA ALA A 18 -3.90 -3.98 -6.24
C ALA A 18 -5.11 -4.78 -6.77
N TYR A 19 -4.85 -5.92 -7.41
CA TYR A 19 -5.88 -6.86 -7.83
C TYR A 19 -6.63 -7.45 -6.63
N LEU A 20 -5.91 -7.95 -5.62
CA LEU A 20 -6.54 -8.50 -4.41
C LEU A 20 -7.43 -7.47 -3.71
N VAL A 21 -6.93 -6.26 -3.47
CA VAL A 21 -7.71 -5.20 -2.81
C VAL A 21 -8.95 -4.81 -3.61
N ALA A 22 -8.90 -4.85 -4.93
CA ALA A 22 -10.00 -4.42 -5.78
C ALA A 22 -11.04 -5.52 -6.07
N PHE A 23 -10.63 -6.78 -6.11
CA PHE A 23 -11.45 -7.89 -6.60
C PHE A 23 -11.64 -9.04 -5.61
N HIS A 24 -10.71 -9.22 -4.67
CA HIS A 24 -10.71 -10.31 -3.69
C HIS A 24 -10.38 -9.84 -2.26
N PRO A 25 -11.07 -8.81 -1.72
CA PRO A 25 -10.81 -8.34 -0.36
C PRO A 25 -11.08 -9.42 0.69
N GLU A 26 -11.90 -10.42 0.39
CA GLU A 26 -12.17 -11.57 1.26
C GLU A 26 -10.95 -12.45 1.52
N LEU A 27 -9.95 -12.44 0.61
CA LEU A 27 -8.71 -13.20 0.74
C LEU A 27 -7.61 -12.44 1.51
N LEU A 28 -7.91 -11.23 1.99
CA LEU A 28 -6.95 -10.41 2.71
C LEU A 28 -7.07 -10.60 4.23
N PRO A 29 -6.01 -10.32 5.00
CA PRO A 29 -5.97 -10.41 6.45
C PRO A 29 -7.04 -9.72 7.26
N ASP A 30 -7.37 -8.54 6.77
CA ASP A 30 -7.91 -7.46 7.55
C ASP A 30 -9.40 -7.40 7.30
N ASP A 31 -10.08 -6.64 8.16
CA ASP A 31 -11.49 -6.35 8.02
C ASP A 31 -11.87 -6.06 6.56
N ILE A 32 -12.73 -6.92 5.99
CA ILE A 32 -13.15 -6.86 4.59
C ILE A 32 -13.77 -5.50 4.31
N ASP A 33 -14.63 -5.04 5.23
CA ASP A 33 -15.32 -3.76 5.14
C ASP A 33 -14.32 -2.59 5.21
N GLY A 34 -13.34 -2.65 6.10
CA GLY A 34 -12.25 -1.69 6.21
C GLY A 34 -11.42 -1.59 4.94
N THR A 35 -11.03 -2.72 4.36
CA THR A 35 -10.27 -2.76 3.09
C THR A 35 -11.09 -2.17 1.94
N GLU A 36 -12.37 -2.56 1.82
CA GLU A 36 -13.26 -2.07 0.78
C GLU A 36 -13.54 -0.56 0.94
N PHE A 37 -13.76 -0.11 2.18
CA PHE A 37 -13.94 1.29 2.54
C PHE A 37 -12.72 2.13 2.16
N LEU A 38 -11.52 1.69 2.55
CA LEU A 38 -10.26 2.37 2.22
C LEU A 38 -10.05 2.46 0.71
N TYR A 39 -10.31 1.38 -0.02
CA TYR A 39 -10.22 1.37 -1.48
C TYR A 39 -11.21 2.35 -2.13
N LYS A 40 -12.49 2.30 -1.73
CA LYS A 40 -13.54 3.20 -2.23
C LYS A 40 -13.21 4.66 -1.91
N ASN A 41 -12.73 4.96 -0.70
CA ASN A 41 -12.37 6.31 -0.29
C ASN A 41 -11.19 6.85 -1.10
N THR A 42 -10.11 6.06 -1.24
CA THR A 42 -8.94 6.40 -2.06
C THR A 42 -9.33 6.67 -3.51
N LYS A 43 -10.22 5.85 -4.08
CA LYS A 43 -10.75 6.05 -5.43
C LYS A 43 -11.55 7.34 -5.57
N LYS A 44 -12.41 7.65 -4.60
CA LYS A 44 -13.21 8.89 -4.59
C LYS A 44 -12.32 10.13 -4.49
N GLU A 45 -11.33 10.10 -3.61
CA GLU A 45 -10.37 11.18 -3.43
C GLU A 45 -9.54 11.41 -4.70
N LEU A 46 -9.01 10.34 -5.31
CA LEU A 46 -8.25 10.45 -6.54
C LEU A 46 -9.11 10.99 -7.70
N LYS A 47 -10.39 10.61 -7.77
CA LYS A 47 -11.35 11.18 -8.73
C LYS A 47 -11.60 12.67 -8.48
N LYS A 48 -11.67 13.10 -7.21
CA LYS A 48 -11.81 14.51 -6.85
C LYS A 48 -10.59 15.31 -7.30
N GLU A 49 -9.40 14.77 -7.09
CA GLU A 49 -8.13 15.41 -7.47
C GLU A 49 -7.93 15.50 -8.99
N MET A 50 -8.32 14.47 -9.74
CA MET A 50 -8.12 14.42 -11.20
C MET A 50 -9.30 14.93 -12.02
N GLY A 51 -10.48 15.09 -11.41
CA GLY A 51 -11.74 15.21 -12.14
C GLY A 51 -12.15 13.92 -12.84
N CYS A 52 -13.42 13.82 -13.25
CA CYS A 52 -13.97 12.60 -13.87
C CYS A 52 -13.19 12.22 -15.15
N PHE A 53 -13.00 13.17 -16.07
CA PHE A 53 -12.30 12.94 -17.33
C PHE A 53 -10.82 12.58 -17.11
N GLY A 54 -10.15 13.30 -16.20
CA GLY A 54 -8.76 13.00 -15.83
C GLY A 54 -8.61 11.62 -15.21
N TYR A 55 -9.57 11.14 -14.43
CA TYR A 55 -9.48 9.81 -13.82
C TYR A 55 -9.55 8.67 -14.85
N TYR A 56 -10.50 8.73 -15.77
CA TYR A 56 -10.75 7.63 -16.72
C TYR A 56 -9.85 7.67 -17.95
N VAL A 57 -9.51 8.86 -18.44
CA VAL A 57 -8.90 9.04 -19.77
C VAL A 57 -7.40 9.36 -19.69
N SER A 58 -6.87 9.70 -18.51
CA SER A 58 -5.44 10.02 -18.38
C SER A 58 -4.52 8.83 -18.57
N GLN A 59 -3.44 9.06 -19.31
CA GLN A 59 -2.30 8.15 -19.39
C GLN A 59 -1.60 8.01 -18.03
N GLN A 60 -0.86 6.90 -17.85
CA GLN A 60 -0.15 6.60 -16.61
C GLN A 60 0.77 7.75 -16.15
N GLY A 61 1.50 8.38 -17.08
CA GLY A 61 2.38 9.51 -16.75
C GLY A 61 1.63 10.72 -16.16
N ALA A 62 0.41 11.01 -16.61
CA ALA A 62 -0.40 12.09 -16.05
C ALA A 62 -0.88 11.76 -14.62
N ARG A 63 -1.22 10.49 -14.36
CA ARG A 63 -1.56 10.03 -13.00
C ARG A 63 -0.36 10.14 -12.05
N CYS A 64 0.83 9.74 -12.51
CA CYS A 64 2.06 9.91 -11.73
C CYS A 64 2.33 11.39 -11.42
N ARG A 65 2.23 12.29 -12.40
CA ARG A 65 2.39 13.73 -12.18
C ARG A 65 1.39 14.27 -11.15
N LYS A 66 0.12 13.87 -11.23
CA LYS A 66 -0.88 14.29 -10.25
C LYS A 66 -0.52 13.84 -8.83
N LEU A 67 -0.03 12.61 -8.66
CA LEU A 67 0.42 12.13 -7.36
C LEU A 67 1.61 12.94 -6.84
N MET A 68 2.54 13.35 -7.72
CA MET A 68 3.62 14.26 -7.33
C MET A 68 3.13 15.63 -6.87
N GLU A 69 2.15 16.21 -7.57
CA GLU A 69 1.51 17.47 -7.17
C GLU A 69 0.80 17.35 -5.81
N ILE A 70 0.10 16.23 -5.57
CA ILE A 70 -0.55 15.95 -4.28
C ILE A 70 0.49 15.83 -3.16
N ALA A 71 1.64 15.20 -3.43
CA ALA A 71 2.71 15.05 -2.46
C ALA A 71 3.44 16.37 -2.16
N ALA A 72 3.68 17.20 -3.17
CA ALA A 72 4.31 18.50 -3.01
C ALA A 72 3.44 19.44 -2.17
N ARG A 73 2.14 19.55 -2.49
CA ARG A 73 1.20 20.37 -1.70
C ARG A 73 1.14 19.97 -0.23
N GLN A 74 1.11 18.67 0.06
CA GLN A 74 1.13 18.21 1.46
C GLN A 74 2.40 18.60 2.20
N GLN A 75 3.55 18.58 1.52
CA GLN A 75 4.80 18.95 2.15
C GLN A 75 4.81 20.44 2.52
N GLU A 76 4.32 21.29 1.62
CA GLU A 76 4.13 22.73 1.87
C GLU A 76 3.12 22.99 3.00
N GLU A 77 1.98 22.28 3.01
CA GLU A 77 0.97 22.37 4.08
C GLU A 77 1.54 21.97 5.46
N VAL A 78 2.36 20.92 5.50
CA VAL A 78 3.04 20.47 6.73
C VAL A 78 4.11 21.48 7.16
N GLU A 79 4.92 21.98 6.24
CA GLU A 79 5.96 23.00 6.53
C GLU A 79 5.33 24.29 7.07
N GLN A 80 4.27 24.80 6.44
CA GLN A 80 3.52 25.97 6.92
C GLN A 80 2.87 25.74 8.28
N ALA A 81 2.30 24.55 8.52
CA ALA A 81 1.72 24.22 9.82
C ALA A 81 2.78 24.12 10.92
N VAL A 82 3.99 23.65 10.60
CA VAL A 82 5.13 23.57 11.54
C VAL A 82 5.65 24.96 11.91
N GLU A 83 5.65 25.92 10.98
CA GLU A 83 6.06 27.31 11.23
C GLU A 83 5.06 28.07 12.13
N MET A 84 3.79 27.67 12.12
CA MET A 84 2.69 28.38 12.79
C MET A 84 2.27 27.77 14.15
N MET A 85 2.94 26.72 14.67
CA MET A 85 2.42 25.91 15.81
C MET A 85 3.45 25.63 16.93
N GLU A 86 3.01 25.81 18.19
CA GLU A 86 3.78 25.54 19.42
C GLU A 86 4.26 24.07 19.53
N PRO A 87 5.39 23.79 20.21
CA PRO A 87 6.16 22.53 20.05
C PRO A 87 5.48 21.24 20.55
N ALA A 88 4.49 21.33 21.44
CA ALA A 88 4.13 20.21 22.31
C ALA A 88 3.13 19.17 21.75
N GLY A 89 2.66 19.29 20.50
CA GLY A 89 1.66 18.36 19.91
C GLY A 89 1.95 17.84 18.50
N ARG A 90 3.14 18.18 17.96
CA ARG A 90 3.39 18.35 16.52
C ARG A 90 3.32 17.07 15.66
N GLN A 91 3.65 15.91 16.20
CA GLN A 91 3.84 14.70 15.38
C GLN A 91 2.60 13.79 15.29
N ARG A 92 1.77 13.74 16.34
CA ARG A 92 0.62 12.80 16.40
C ARG A 92 -0.56 13.27 15.57
N GLN A 93 -0.93 14.54 15.66
CA GLN A 93 -2.17 15.06 15.05
C GLN A 93 -2.09 15.24 13.53
N ALA A 94 -0.91 15.60 13.01
CA ALA A 94 -0.69 15.73 11.55
C ALA A 94 -0.63 14.37 10.85
N LEU A 95 -0.21 13.28 11.53
CA LEU A 95 -0.15 11.94 10.95
C LEU A 95 -1.53 11.26 10.90
N GLU A 96 -2.40 11.56 11.86
CA GLU A 96 -3.73 10.95 12.01
C GLU A 96 -4.76 11.45 10.96
N THR A 97 -4.55 12.59 10.31
CA THR A 97 -5.48 13.18 9.33
C THR A 97 -5.13 12.93 7.86
N THR A 98 -4.02 12.24 7.57
CA THR A 98 -3.58 12.00 6.19
C THR A 98 -4.27 10.77 5.59
N THR A 99 -4.92 10.96 4.44
CA THR A 99 -5.61 9.89 3.71
C THR A 99 -4.62 8.88 3.13
N ALA A 100 -5.09 7.67 2.82
CA ALA A 100 -4.26 6.64 2.19
C ALA A 100 -3.67 7.11 0.84
N LEU A 101 -4.43 7.88 0.05
CA LEU A 101 -3.95 8.49 -1.19
C LEU A 101 -2.76 9.42 -0.92
N ARG A 102 -2.90 10.29 0.09
CA ARG A 102 -1.88 11.27 0.46
C ARG A 102 -0.60 10.61 0.97
N LYS A 103 -0.73 9.63 1.86
CA LYS A 103 0.38 8.78 2.34
C LYS A 103 1.10 8.10 1.18
N GLY A 104 0.34 7.48 0.26
CA GLY A 104 0.88 6.81 -0.92
C GLY A 104 1.60 7.77 -1.88
N ALA A 105 1.03 8.95 -2.13
CA ALA A 105 1.64 10.00 -2.96
C ALA A 105 2.97 10.48 -2.37
N ARG A 106 3.01 10.75 -1.07
CA ARG A 106 4.24 11.17 -0.36
C ARG A 106 5.32 10.10 -0.44
N LEU A 107 4.98 8.84 -0.17
CA LEU A 107 5.93 7.73 -0.28
C LEU A 107 6.44 7.57 -1.73
N GLY A 108 5.54 7.66 -2.71
CA GLY A 108 5.90 7.61 -4.13
C GLY A 108 6.88 8.71 -4.53
N LYS A 109 6.66 9.95 -4.08
CA LYS A 109 7.56 11.08 -4.31
C LYS A 109 8.97 10.79 -3.79
N VAL A 110 9.09 10.39 -2.52
CA VAL A 110 10.38 10.06 -1.89
C VAL A 110 11.13 8.95 -2.65
N LEU A 111 10.42 7.93 -3.13
CA LEU A 111 11.02 6.83 -3.89
C LEU A 111 11.55 7.28 -5.25
N VAL A 112 10.81 8.16 -5.94
CA VAL A 112 11.24 8.71 -7.24
C VAL A 112 12.43 9.64 -7.07
N GLU A 113 12.40 10.54 -6.08
CA GLU A 113 13.54 11.43 -5.79
C GLU A 113 14.80 10.62 -5.48
N LYS A 114 14.67 9.54 -4.69
CA LYS A 114 15.78 8.61 -4.42
C LYS A 114 16.27 7.89 -5.68
N TYR A 115 15.37 7.51 -6.58
CA TYR A 115 15.73 6.87 -7.85
C TYR A 115 16.41 7.84 -8.83
N GLU A 116 15.96 9.09 -8.88
CA GLU A 116 16.50 10.14 -9.74
C GLU A 116 17.86 10.64 -9.22
N ALA A 117 18.01 10.81 -7.91
CA ALA A 117 19.26 11.19 -7.25
C ALA A 117 20.30 10.06 -7.19
N ALA A 118 19.95 8.85 -7.63
CA ALA A 118 20.87 7.72 -7.65
C ALA A 118 22.04 7.97 -8.62
N ALA A 119 23.27 7.85 -8.10
CA ALA A 119 24.50 8.13 -8.84
C ALA A 119 24.76 7.17 -10.00
N ASP A 120 24.27 5.93 -9.89
CA ASP A 120 24.52 4.85 -10.85
C ASP A 120 23.33 3.86 -10.92
N GLU A 121 23.42 2.92 -11.86
CA GLU A 121 22.40 1.88 -12.04
C GLU A 121 22.29 0.93 -10.85
N ASP A 122 23.35 0.69 -10.09
CA ASP A 122 23.32 -0.15 -8.90
C ASP A 122 22.50 0.50 -7.77
N ALA A 123 22.63 1.83 -7.62
CA ALA A 123 21.83 2.62 -6.70
C ALA A 123 20.34 2.62 -7.10
N ARG A 124 20.04 2.72 -8.40
CA ARG A 124 18.67 2.56 -8.93
C ARG A 124 18.14 1.15 -8.67
N ALA A 125 18.96 0.13 -8.88
CA ALA A 125 18.60 -1.26 -8.60
C ALA A 125 18.28 -1.48 -7.12
N ARG A 126 18.96 -0.80 -6.18
CA ARG A 126 18.63 -0.86 -4.74
C ARG A 126 17.24 -0.31 -4.42
N VAL A 127 16.77 0.72 -5.12
CA VAL A 127 15.39 1.24 -4.95
C VAL A 127 14.37 0.20 -5.39
N TRP A 128 14.58 -0.42 -6.55
CA TRP A 128 13.71 -1.50 -7.03
C TRP A 128 13.77 -2.74 -6.14
N LYS A 129 14.95 -3.08 -5.60
CA LYS A 129 15.11 -4.17 -4.64
C LYS A 129 14.29 -3.92 -3.37
N LEU A 130 14.40 -2.73 -2.79
CA LEU A 130 13.59 -2.35 -1.63
C LEU A 130 12.09 -2.50 -1.89
N LEU A 131 11.62 -2.09 -3.07
CA LEU A 131 10.22 -2.27 -3.45
C LEU A 131 9.84 -3.75 -3.63
N ALA A 132 10.72 -4.54 -4.24
CA ALA A 132 10.49 -5.97 -4.43
C ALA A 132 10.39 -6.70 -3.08
N ASP A 133 11.33 -6.40 -2.16
CA ASP A 133 11.37 -6.97 -0.82
C ASP A 133 10.10 -6.57 -0.05
N LEU A 134 9.73 -5.27 -0.06
CA LEU A 134 8.50 -4.78 0.56
C LEU A 134 7.25 -5.51 0.05
N TRP A 135 7.05 -5.60 -1.26
CA TRP A 135 5.85 -6.25 -1.79
C TRP A 135 5.83 -7.76 -1.53
N THR A 136 7.01 -8.39 -1.50
CA THR A 136 7.14 -9.80 -1.10
C THR A 136 6.72 -9.98 0.35
N GLU A 137 7.23 -9.13 1.25
CA GLU A 137 6.85 -9.12 2.67
C GLU A 137 5.35 -8.87 2.85
N VAL A 138 4.77 -7.89 2.14
CA VAL A 138 3.32 -7.61 2.21
C VAL A 138 2.50 -8.84 1.80
N VAL A 139 2.85 -9.53 0.72
CA VAL A 139 2.09 -10.71 0.28
C VAL A 139 2.26 -11.89 1.25
N VAL A 140 3.48 -12.12 1.74
CA VAL A 140 3.76 -13.20 2.71
C VAL A 140 3.10 -12.90 4.06
N TYR A 141 3.09 -11.64 4.50
CA TYR A 141 2.37 -11.19 5.69
C TYR A 141 0.85 -11.29 5.50
N ALA A 142 0.37 -11.00 4.30
CA ALA A 142 -1.06 -11.01 4.01
C ALA A 142 -1.64 -12.45 4.01
N ALA A 143 -0.83 -13.44 3.65
CA ALA A 143 -1.32 -14.81 3.46
C ALA A 143 -1.89 -15.51 4.70
N PRO A 144 -1.31 -15.45 5.92
CA PRO A 144 -1.78 -16.23 7.06
C PRO A 144 -3.07 -15.67 7.69
N ALA A 145 -4.23 -16.07 7.20
CA ALA A 145 -5.53 -15.69 7.76
C ALA A 145 -5.93 -16.55 8.98
N ASP A 146 -6.33 -15.87 10.06
CA ASP A 146 -6.81 -16.45 11.32
C ASP A 146 -8.31 -16.20 11.57
N GLY A 147 -8.87 -15.12 11.01
CA GLY A 147 -10.30 -14.82 11.06
C GLY A 147 -11.16 -15.85 10.31
N GLU A 148 -12.26 -16.27 10.93
CA GLU A 148 -13.15 -17.32 10.40
C GLU A 148 -13.65 -17.02 8.98
N LEU A 149 -14.01 -15.76 8.71
CA LEU A 149 -14.48 -15.30 7.40
C LEU A 149 -13.40 -15.47 6.32
N HIS A 150 -12.16 -15.08 6.59
CA HIS A 150 -11.04 -15.15 5.66
C HIS A 150 -10.59 -16.59 5.43
N VAL A 151 -10.55 -17.40 6.50
CA VAL A 151 -10.29 -18.84 6.40
C VAL A 151 -11.34 -19.52 5.51
N LYS A 152 -12.61 -19.17 5.65
CA LYS A 152 -13.69 -19.66 4.79
C LYS A 152 -13.48 -19.22 3.34
N ALA A 153 -13.17 -17.95 3.11
CA ALA A 153 -12.91 -17.42 1.77
C ALA A 153 -11.75 -18.14 1.06
N HIS A 154 -10.63 -18.38 1.76
CA HIS A 154 -9.52 -19.15 1.21
C HIS A 154 -9.90 -20.60 0.91
N LYS A 155 -10.69 -21.27 1.76
CA LYS A 155 -11.19 -22.64 1.49
C LYS A 155 -12.05 -22.68 0.23
N GLU A 156 -12.95 -21.71 0.06
CA GLU A 156 -13.82 -21.60 -1.12
C GLU A 156 -13.04 -21.24 -2.39
N ALA A 157 -12.00 -20.41 -2.29
CA ALA A 157 -11.10 -20.13 -3.39
C ALA A 157 -10.33 -21.39 -3.81
N LEU A 158 -9.79 -22.13 -2.83
CA LEU A 158 -9.03 -23.36 -3.09
C LEU A 158 -9.87 -24.41 -3.82
N ALA A 159 -11.15 -24.58 -3.46
CA ALA A 159 -12.08 -25.47 -4.13
C ALA A 159 -12.32 -25.10 -5.62
N ARG A 160 -12.03 -23.86 -6.01
CA ARG A 160 -12.19 -23.33 -7.38
C ARG A 160 -10.86 -23.21 -8.14
N GLY A 161 -9.77 -23.77 -7.61
CA GLY A 161 -8.43 -23.73 -8.21
C GLY A 161 -7.43 -22.85 -7.46
N GLY A 162 -7.91 -21.99 -6.55
CA GLY A 162 -7.11 -21.12 -5.71
C GLY A 162 -6.47 -19.93 -6.43
N ASP A 163 -6.18 -18.88 -5.67
CA ASP A 163 -5.28 -17.79 -6.06
C ASP A 163 -3.88 -18.01 -5.47
N PHE A 164 -2.88 -17.27 -5.97
CA PHE A 164 -1.50 -17.36 -5.45
C PHE A 164 -1.43 -17.18 -3.92
N ILE A 165 -2.16 -16.21 -3.36
CA ILE A 165 -2.21 -15.96 -1.91
C ILE A 165 -2.89 -17.10 -1.15
N THR A 166 -3.80 -17.83 -1.79
CA THR A 166 -4.47 -18.99 -1.20
C THR A 166 -3.49 -20.16 -1.02
N LEU A 167 -2.55 -20.33 -1.94
CA LEU A 167 -1.48 -21.33 -1.79
C LEU A 167 -0.54 -20.97 -0.64
N LEU A 168 -0.18 -19.69 -0.51
CA LEU A 168 0.62 -19.21 0.62
C LEU A 168 -0.11 -19.36 1.96
N TRP A 169 -1.42 -19.06 1.98
CA TRP A 169 -2.28 -19.28 3.14
C TRP A 169 -2.30 -20.76 3.56
N ALA A 170 -2.47 -21.69 2.60
CA ALA A 170 -2.49 -23.12 2.88
C ALA A 170 -1.14 -23.60 3.46
N LEU A 171 -0.03 -23.11 2.92
CA LEU A 171 1.31 -23.40 3.45
C LEU A 171 1.50 -22.85 4.87
N ALA A 172 1.12 -21.59 5.11
CA ALA A 172 1.18 -20.97 6.44
C ALA A 172 0.35 -21.74 7.46
N THR A 173 -0.88 -22.12 7.09
CA THR A 173 -1.79 -22.92 7.93
C THR A 173 -1.18 -24.29 8.25
N HIS A 174 -0.62 -24.98 7.26
CA HIS A 174 0.00 -26.30 7.46
C HIS A 174 1.26 -26.23 8.35
N THR A 175 2.02 -25.14 8.27
CA THR A 175 3.26 -24.95 9.05
C THR A 175 3.03 -24.29 10.40
N GLY A 176 1.79 -23.89 10.71
CA GLY A 176 1.44 -23.19 11.94
C GLY A 176 1.94 -21.74 11.98
N ILE A 177 2.29 -21.15 10.84
CA ILE A 177 2.65 -19.73 10.75
C ILE A 177 1.37 -18.90 10.85
N THR A 178 1.28 -18.07 11.88
CA THR A 178 0.18 -17.12 12.08
C THR A 178 0.70 -15.69 12.03
N ARG A 179 -0.19 -14.73 11.80
CA ARG A 179 0.16 -13.32 12.07
C ARG A 179 0.32 -13.14 13.57
N GLY A 180 1.31 -12.34 13.97
CA GLY A 180 1.40 -11.88 15.36
C GLY A 180 0.18 -11.01 15.70
N PRO A 181 -0.17 -10.87 17.00
CA PRO A 181 -1.27 -9.99 17.39
C PRO A 181 -1.04 -8.60 16.80
N ALA A 182 -2.05 -8.04 16.13
CA ALA A 182 -2.03 -6.64 15.73
C ALA A 182 -1.66 -5.83 16.97
N ALA A 183 -0.59 -5.02 16.88
CA ALA A 183 -0.10 -4.28 18.03
C ALA A 183 -1.27 -3.54 18.67
N ALA A 184 -1.70 -4.01 19.85
CA ALA A 184 -2.77 -3.38 20.59
C ALA A 184 -2.27 -1.98 20.92
N MET A 185 -2.76 -0.98 20.20
CA MET A 185 -2.66 0.39 20.65
C MET A 185 -3.25 0.42 22.06
N PRO A 186 -2.48 0.77 23.10
CA PRO A 186 -3.01 0.81 24.45
C PRO A 186 -4.15 1.83 24.47
N VAL A 187 -5.37 1.34 24.65
CA VAL A 187 -6.52 2.17 24.98
C VAL A 187 -6.37 2.50 26.46
N GLU A 188 -5.59 3.52 26.78
CA GLU A 188 -5.66 4.13 28.11
C GLU A 188 -7.00 4.87 28.19
N PHE A 189 -7.98 4.22 28.81
CA PHE A 189 -9.17 4.90 29.30
C PHE A 189 -8.74 5.79 30.48
N VAL A 190 -8.92 7.11 30.25
CA VAL A 190 -9.04 8.26 31.17
C VAL A 190 -8.58 8.05 32.62
#